data_AF-A0A2W5HLB3-F1
#
_entry.id   AF-A0A2W5HLB3-F1
#
_cell.length_a   1.000
_cell.length_b   1.000
_cell.length_c   1.000
_cell.angle_alpha   90.00
_cell.angle_beta   90.00
_cell.angle_gamma   90.00
#
_symmetry.space_group_name_H-M   'P 1'
#
loop_
_entity.id
_entity.type
_entity.pdbx_description
1 polymer ?
#
loop_
_entity_poly.entity_id
_entity_poly.type
_entity_poly.pdbx_seq_one_letter_code
_entity_poly.pdbx_strand_id
1 'polypeptide(L)'
;MTDKNIIYVIADYGDLHDLAFAEVTQKIYAELDGMDCHLQNFAVPAFDTYATGFALAQTAINSKLGARHKFFVNTAPRKDDLTPRVKNSGEGFVYARLKNGVEICAVNSGHSLAFIKEAAEEIREIKCEKHGSQFRSRDIFPPAFARIVKGDYSILGDDVMDQVPDFPENVLCYTDGYGNMKCSIDPAKLDNFKNKHLILDINGRQQIARAADGIFGVADGEYCISQGSSGWTLPSGKQVKFTEVVKRGGNAAKTFGKPPGGLPIHWREIPN
;
A
#
# COMPACT_ATOMS: atom_id res chain seq x y z
N MET A 1 -2.48 30.99 -12.11
CA MET A 1 -2.46 29.59 -12.58
C MET A 1 -3.13 28.79 -11.49
N THR A 2 -4.29 28.22 -11.76
CA THR A 2 -4.96 27.29 -10.84
C THR A 2 -4.04 26.08 -10.66
N ASP A 3 -3.77 25.71 -9.41
CA ASP A 3 -2.84 24.65 -9.06
C ASP A 3 -3.42 23.29 -9.48
N LYS A 4 -2.81 22.67 -10.48
CA LYS A 4 -3.22 21.37 -11.04
C LYS A 4 -3.21 20.26 -9.98
N ASN A 5 -4.31 19.51 -9.86
CA ASN A 5 -4.37 18.34 -8.98
C ASN A 5 -3.68 17.14 -9.62
N ILE A 6 -2.89 16.42 -8.83
CA ILE A 6 -2.28 15.14 -9.20
C ILE A 6 -3.04 14.03 -8.47
N ILE A 7 -3.63 13.11 -9.21
CA ILE A 7 -4.48 12.04 -8.71
C ILE A 7 -3.77 10.70 -8.95
N TYR A 8 -3.50 9.95 -7.89
CA TYR A 8 -3.00 8.58 -7.98
C TYR A 8 -4.15 7.59 -7.79
N VAL A 9 -4.33 6.70 -8.77
CA VAL A 9 -5.24 5.55 -8.69
C VAL A 9 -4.41 4.32 -8.32
N ILE A 10 -4.45 3.91 -7.06
CA ILE A 10 -3.76 2.70 -6.57
C ILE A 10 -4.77 1.58 -6.49
N ALA A 11 -4.63 0.52 -7.30
CA ALA A 11 -5.64 -0.53 -7.30
C ALA A 11 -5.15 -1.92 -7.74
N ASP A 12 -5.89 -2.94 -7.31
CA ASP A 12 -5.66 -4.36 -7.61
C ASP A 12 -6.37 -4.85 -8.88
N TYR A 13 -6.60 -3.94 -9.83
CA TYR A 13 -7.35 -4.17 -11.06
C TYR A 13 -6.66 -5.06 -12.10
N GLY A 14 -5.43 -5.48 -11.85
CA GLY A 14 -4.59 -6.19 -12.80
C GLY A 14 -3.47 -5.31 -13.34
N ASP A 15 -2.95 -5.64 -14.52
CA ASP A 15 -1.90 -4.86 -15.17
C ASP A 15 -2.40 -3.46 -15.54
N LEU A 16 -1.50 -2.50 -15.75
CA LEU A 16 -1.87 -1.11 -16.10
C LEU A 16 -2.68 -0.98 -17.40
N HIS A 17 -2.71 -2.02 -18.24
CA HIS A 17 -3.50 -2.10 -19.46
C HIS A 17 -4.84 -2.82 -19.29
N ASP A 18 -5.19 -3.23 -18.07
CA ASP A 18 -6.48 -3.86 -17.79
C ASP A 18 -7.64 -2.88 -18.03
N LEU A 19 -8.76 -3.39 -18.55
CA LEU A 19 -9.97 -2.60 -18.81
C LEU A 19 -10.47 -1.91 -17.54
N ALA A 20 -10.32 -2.54 -16.38
CA ALA A 20 -10.73 -1.97 -15.10
C ALA A 20 -10.05 -0.63 -14.80
N PHE A 21 -8.76 -0.48 -15.11
CA PHE A 21 -8.08 0.81 -14.99
C PHE A 21 -8.66 1.82 -15.98
N ALA A 22 -8.86 1.43 -17.24
CA ALA A 22 -9.39 2.33 -18.26
C ALA A 22 -10.79 2.85 -17.89
N GLU A 23 -11.70 1.97 -17.47
CA GLU A 23 -13.07 2.33 -17.09
C GLU A 23 -13.10 3.27 -15.87
N VAL A 24 -12.31 2.97 -14.84
CA VAL A 24 -12.24 3.81 -13.63
C VAL A 24 -11.61 5.16 -13.94
N THR A 25 -10.50 5.20 -14.69
CA THR A 25 -9.85 6.45 -15.11
C THR A 25 -10.81 7.32 -15.94
N GLN A 26 -11.49 6.76 -16.93
CA GLN A 26 -12.48 7.49 -17.74
C GLN A 26 -13.61 8.05 -16.88
N LYS A 27 -14.13 7.25 -15.94
CA LYS A 27 -15.19 7.69 -15.05
C LYS A 27 -14.73 8.81 -14.12
N ILE A 28 -13.54 8.73 -13.52
CA ILE A 28 -13.00 9.82 -12.69
C ILE A 28 -12.82 11.10 -13.53
N TYR A 29 -12.31 11.00 -14.76
CA TYR A 29 -12.22 12.16 -15.65
C TYR A 29 -13.59 12.78 -15.94
N ALA A 30 -14.61 11.96 -16.20
CA ALA A 30 -15.97 12.46 -16.44
C ALA A 30 -16.56 13.17 -15.20
N GLU A 31 -16.33 12.63 -13.99
CA GLU A 31 -16.82 13.25 -12.75
C GLU A 31 -16.06 14.52 -12.37
N LEU A 32 -14.83 14.69 -12.88
CA LEU A 32 -13.96 15.84 -12.67
C LEU A 32 -13.93 16.81 -13.87
N ASP A 33 -14.90 16.70 -14.79
CA ASP A 33 -14.97 17.58 -15.94
C ASP A 33 -14.91 19.08 -15.53
N GLY A 34 -14.15 19.85 -16.30
CA GLY A 34 -13.84 21.25 -16.00
C GLY A 34 -12.75 21.50 -14.95
N MET A 35 -12.16 20.46 -14.33
CA MET A 35 -11.02 20.61 -13.41
C MET A 35 -9.68 20.28 -14.09
N ASP A 36 -8.63 21.05 -13.79
CA ASP A 36 -7.26 20.71 -14.21
C ASP A 36 -6.68 19.62 -13.31
N CYS A 37 -6.74 18.37 -13.79
CA CYS A 37 -6.31 17.19 -13.07
C CYS A 37 -5.40 16.31 -13.95
N HIS A 38 -4.44 15.63 -13.34
CA HIS A 38 -3.65 14.58 -13.99
C HIS A 38 -3.74 13.29 -13.20
N LEU A 39 -4.16 12.22 -13.87
CA LEU A 39 -4.30 10.90 -13.26
C LEU A 39 -3.08 10.04 -13.57
N GLN A 40 -2.62 9.29 -12.57
CA GLN A 40 -1.60 8.25 -12.71
C GLN A 40 -2.09 6.97 -12.06
N ASN A 41 -1.93 5.86 -12.77
CA ASN A 41 -2.36 4.55 -12.28
C ASN A 41 -1.16 3.81 -11.68
N PHE A 42 -1.39 3.11 -10.57
CA PHE A 42 -0.42 2.25 -9.90
C PHE A 42 -1.09 0.91 -9.59
N ALA A 43 -0.64 -0.14 -10.28
CA ALA A 43 -1.13 -1.49 -10.08
C ALA A 43 -0.47 -2.13 -8.85
N VAL A 44 -1.28 -2.81 -8.05
CA VAL A 44 -0.82 -3.71 -6.97
C VAL A 44 -1.30 -5.13 -7.25
N PRO A 45 -0.66 -6.16 -6.66
CA PRO A 45 -1.11 -7.54 -6.83
C PRO A 45 -2.57 -7.73 -6.39
N ALA A 46 -3.28 -8.64 -7.07
CA ALA A 46 -4.68 -8.95 -6.79
C ALA A 46 -4.91 -9.24 -5.30
N PHE A 47 -5.87 -8.54 -4.68
CA PHE A 47 -6.28 -8.69 -3.28
C PHE A 47 -5.21 -8.35 -2.23
N ASP A 48 -4.05 -7.79 -2.61
CA ASP A 48 -2.94 -7.54 -1.69
C ASP A 48 -3.08 -6.19 -0.98
N THR A 49 -3.80 -6.19 0.13
CA THR A 49 -4.02 -5.00 0.96
C THR A 49 -2.73 -4.49 1.62
N TYR A 50 -1.70 -5.33 1.80
CA TYR A 50 -0.41 -4.91 2.35
C TYR A 50 0.41 -4.14 1.32
N ALA A 51 0.49 -4.65 0.09
CA ALA A 51 1.12 -3.94 -1.03
C ALA A 51 0.42 -2.61 -1.29
N THR A 52 -0.91 -2.59 -1.20
CA THR A 52 -1.73 -1.37 -1.30
C THR A 52 -1.35 -0.35 -0.24
N GLY A 53 -1.39 -0.75 1.03
CA GLY A 53 -1.09 0.15 2.14
C GLY A 53 0.36 0.65 2.12
N PHE A 54 1.31 -0.23 1.76
CA PHE A 54 2.70 0.15 1.60
C PHE A 54 2.90 1.18 0.47
N ALA A 55 2.37 0.91 -0.72
CA ALA A 55 2.49 1.81 -1.87
C ALA A 55 1.83 3.16 -1.59
N LEU A 56 0.65 3.15 -0.97
CA LEU A 56 -0.05 4.35 -0.53
C LEU A 56 0.80 5.16 0.45
N ALA A 57 1.28 4.56 1.54
CA ALA A 57 2.07 5.29 2.54
C ALA A 57 3.39 5.82 1.98
N GLN A 58 4.10 5.00 1.19
CA GLN A 58 5.37 5.37 0.57
C GLN A 58 5.25 6.60 -0.35
N THR A 59 4.12 6.76 -1.04
CA THR A 59 3.86 7.87 -1.98
C THR A 59 3.13 9.04 -1.35
N ALA A 60 2.14 8.80 -0.47
CA ALA A 60 1.33 9.83 0.16
C ALA A 60 2.07 10.57 1.29
N ILE A 61 2.74 9.86 2.20
CA ILE A 61 3.40 10.49 3.36
C ILE A 61 4.63 11.30 2.91
N ASN A 62 5.38 10.78 1.94
CA ASN A 62 6.55 11.46 1.38
C ASN A 62 6.21 12.60 0.41
N SER A 63 4.94 12.75 0.02
CA SER A 63 4.48 13.80 -0.89
C SER A 63 4.82 15.20 -0.35
N LYS A 64 5.37 16.05 -1.23
CA LYS A 64 5.57 17.49 -0.98
C LYS A 64 4.52 18.36 -1.67
N LEU A 65 3.54 17.73 -2.30
CA LEU A 65 2.46 18.40 -3.03
C LEU A 65 1.28 18.79 -2.14
N GLY A 66 1.23 18.25 -0.91
CA GLY A 66 0.16 18.49 0.06
C GLY A 66 -1.23 18.26 -0.52
N ALA A 67 -2.13 19.22 -0.33
CA ALA A 67 -3.52 19.15 -0.81
C ALA A 67 -3.68 19.00 -2.33
N ARG A 68 -2.63 19.26 -3.13
CA ARG A 68 -2.66 19.01 -4.59
C ARG A 68 -2.50 17.54 -4.95
N HIS A 69 -2.05 16.69 -4.03
CA HIS A 69 -1.96 15.25 -4.25
C HIS A 69 -3.20 14.57 -3.67
N LYS A 70 -3.94 13.89 -4.52
CA LYS A 70 -5.13 13.12 -4.14
C LYS A 70 -4.91 11.66 -4.47
N PHE A 71 -5.50 10.76 -3.68
CA PHE A 71 -5.42 9.32 -3.92
C PHE A 71 -6.82 8.73 -4.02
N PHE A 72 -7.04 7.94 -5.06
CA PHE A 72 -8.16 7.02 -5.19
C PHE A 72 -7.61 5.61 -5.02
N VAL A 73 -7.99 4.92 -3.95
CA VAL A 73 -7.37 3.64 -3.57
C VAL A 73 -8.42 2.55 -3.49
N ASN A 74 -8.22 1.46 -4.23
CA ASN A 74 -9.14 0.35 -4.21
C ASN A 74 -8.41 -0.99 -4.29
N THR A 75 -8.46 -1.73 -3.19
CA THR A 75 -8.15 -3.15 -3.18
C THR A 75 -9.31 -3.85 -2.49
N ALA A 76 -9.98 -4.75 -3.18
CA ALA A 76 -11.20 -5.39 -2.70
C ALA A 76 -10.96 -6.89 -2.53
N PRO A 77 -10.40 -7.34 -1.39
CA PRO A 77 -10.23 -8.76 -1.13
C PRO A 77 -11.60 -9.46 -1.21
N ARG A 78 -11.71 -10.51 -2.05
CA ARG A 78 -12.97 -11.24 -2.31
C ARG A 78 -13.10 -12.51 -1.44
N LYS A 79 -12.25 -12.65 -0.43
CA LYS A 79 -12.10 -13.86 0.41
C LYS A 79 -12.08 -13.56 1.91
N ASP A 80 -12.32 -12.31 2.27
CA ASP A 80 -12.43 -11.78 3.61
C ASP A 80 -13.67 -12.29 4.36
N ASP A 81 -14.78 -12.54 3.63
CA ASP A 81 -15.96 -13.23 4.13
C ASP A 81 -16.31 -14.42 3.22
N LEU A 82 -16.32 -15.63 3.79
CA LEU A 82 -16.67 -16.86 3.06
C LEU A 82 -18.19 -17.01 2.87
N THR A 83 -19.00 -16.15 3.51
CA THR A 83 -20.45 -16.14 3.34
C THR A 83 -20.86 -15.34 2.09
N PRO A 84 -21.89 -15.79 1.34
CA PRO A 84 -22.42 -15.02 0.23
C PRO A 84 -22.94 -13.66 0.70
N ARG A 85 -22.35 -12.58 0.17
CA ARG A 85 -22.76 -11.22 0.51
C ARG A 85 -24.09 -10.87 -0.15
N VAL A 86 -25.07 -10.45 0.66
CA VAL A 86 -26.39 -10.02 0.18
C VAL A 86 -26.24 -8.68 -0.55
N LYS A 87 -26.78 -8.58 -1.79
CA LYS A 87 -26.84 -7.34 -2.59
C LYS A 87 -25.47 -6.70 -2.92
N ASN A 88 -24.43 -7.50 -3.14
CA ASN A 88 -23.07 -7.02 -3.45
C ASN A 88 -22.53 -6.02 -2.40
N SER A 89 -22.89 -6.19 -1.12
CA SER A 89 -22.24 -5.41 -0.06
C SER A 89 -20.74 -5.69 -0.07
N GLY A 90 -19.94 -4.66 0.19
CA GLY A 90 -18.50 -4.79 0.33
C GLY A 90 -17.98 -3.76 1.31
N GLU A 91 -16.67 -3.75 1.48
CA GLU A 91 -15.98 -2.83 2.40
C GLU A 91 -16.38 -1.36 2.18
N GLY A 92 -16.33 -0.59 3.27
CA GLY A 92 -16.67 0.84 3.28
C GLY A 92 -15.68 1.67 2.45
N PHE A 93 -16.17 2.75 1.84
CA PHE A 93 -15.30 3.77 1.25
C PHE A 93 -15.08 4.86 2.28
N VAL A 94 -13.84 5.29 2.47
CA VAL A 94 -13.45 6.23 3.52
C VAL A 94 -12.58 7.32 2.96
N TYR A 95 -12.63 8.46 3.63
CA TYR A 95 -11.77 9.61 3.41
C TYR A 95 -10.69 9.63 4.49
N ALA A 96 -9.44 9.87 4.13
CA ALA A 96 -8.38 10.19 5.06
C ALA A 96 -7.67 11.47 4.63
N ARG A 97 -7.41 12.35 5.59
CA ARG A 97 -6.53 13.52 5.41
C ARG A 97 -5.27 13.30 6.21
N LEU A 98 -4.12 13.36 5.54
CA LEU A 98 -2.83 13.29 6.21
C LEU A 98 -2.42 14.65 6.75
N LYS A 99 -1.59 14.69 7.80
CA LYS A 99 -1.09 15.95 8.38
C LYS A 99 -0.24 16.79 7.41
N ASN A 100 0.24 16.20 6.31
CA ASN A 100 0.92 16.93 5.23
C ASN A 100 -0.06 17.56 4.20
N GLY A 101 -1.37 17.43 4.42
CA GLY A 101 -2.44 17.96 3.57
C GLY A 101 -2.90 17.04 2.44
N VAL A 102 -2.24 15.89 2.22
CA VAL A 102 -2.68 14.91 1.21
C VAL A 102 -4.05 14.34 1.58
N GLU A 103 -4.90 14.17 0.57
CA GLU A 103 -6.23 13.58 0.72
C GLU A 103 -6.34 12.25 0.01
N ILE A 104 -6.99 11.30 0.66
CA ILE A 104 -7.06 9.91 0.23
C ILE A 104 -8.53 9.51 0.32
N CYS A 105 -9.09 8.95 -0.74
CA CYS A 105 -10.34 8.21 -0.70
C CYS A 105 -10.03 6.75 -1.02
N ALA A 106 -10.31 5.87 -0.07
CA ALA A 106 -9.87 4.49 -0.11
C ALA A 106 -10.99 3.54 0.31
N VAL A 107 -10.98 2.33 -0.24
CA VAL A 107 -11.71 1.22 0.39
C VAL A 107 -11.01 0.84 1.69
N ASN A 108 -11.73 0.87 2.81
CA ASN A 108 -11.22 0.43 4.11
C ASN A 108 -11.19 -1.11 4.17
N SER A 109 -10.21 -1.72 3.50
CA SER A 109 -10.06 -3.17 3.40
C SER A 109 -8.72 -3.64 3.95
N GLY A 110 -8.74 -4.67 4.80
CA GLY A 110 -7.54 -5.28 5.37
C GLY A 110 -6.53 -4.24 5.85
N HIS A 111 -5.32 -4.28 5.31
CA HIS A 111 -4.22 -3.37 5.69
C HIS A 111 -4.02 -2.18 4.73
N SER A 112 -4.97 -1.88 3.85
CA SER A 112 -4.85 -0.83 2.82
C SER A 112 -4.61 0.57 3.41
N LEU A 113 -5.04 0.81 4.67
CA LEU A 113 -4.85 2.07 5.39
C LEU A 113 -3.94 1.95 6.61
N ALA A 114 -3.52 0.74 6.99
CA ALA A 114 -2.76 0.50 8.23
C ALA A 114 -1.45 1.32 8.28
N PHE A 115 -0.77 1.48 7.14
CA PHE A 115 0.51 2.18 7.05
C PHE A 115 0.39 3.72 7.12
N ILE A 116 -0.80 4.29 6.89
CA ILE A 116 -1.03 5.73 6.98
C ILE A 116 -1.69 6.16 8.29
N LYS A 117 -2.19 5.22 9.11
CA LYS A 117 -3.00 5.49 10.30
C LYS A 117 -2.36 6.52 11.23
N GLU A 118 -1.07 6.35 11.56
CA GLU A 118 -0.33 7.29 12.43
C GLU A 118 -0.03 8.66 11.77
N ALA A 119 -0.02 8.71 10.43
CA ALA A 119 0.19 9.94 9.67
C ALA A 119 -1.12 10.71 9.38
N ALA A 120 -2.28 10.08 9.59
CA ALA A 120 -3.58 10.67 9.37
C ALA A 120 -3.90 11.71 10.46
N GLU A 121 -4.58 12.77 10.05
CA GLU A 121 -5.25 13.72 10.94
C GLU A 121 -6.68 13.24 11.24
N GLU A 122 -7.35 12.69 10.24
CA GLU A 122 -8.69 12.11 10.36
C GLU A 122 -8.85 10.96 9.35
N ILE A 123 -9.67 9.97 9.71
CA ILE A 123 -10.17 8.94 8.79
C ILE A 123 -11.67 8.81 9.02
N ARG A 124 -12.48 9.14 8.00
CA ARG A 124 -13.94 9.24 8.12
C ARG A 124 -14.64 8.42 7.07
N GLU A 125 -15.81 7.88 7.41
CA GLU A 125 -16.67 7.21 6.43
C GLU A 125 -17.05 8.18 5.29
N ILE A 126 -17.08 7.70 4.05
CA ILE A 126 -17.73 8.40 2.94
C ILE A 126 -19.12 7.79 2.74
N LYS A 127 -20.16 8.59 2.97
CA LYS A 127 -21.56 8.22 2.74
C LYS A 127 -21.83 8.12 1.24
N CYS A 128 -21.66 6.93 0.70
CA CYS A 128 -22.01 6.56 -0.68
C CYS A 128 -22.83 5.27 -0.69
N GLU A 129 -23.49 4.99 -1.83
CA GLU A 129 -24.32 3.79 -1.97
C GLU A 129 -23.52 2.52 -1.67
N LYS A 130 -24.03 1.70 -0.74
CA LYS A 130 -23.36 0.43 -0.35
C LYS A 130 -23.79 -0.74 -1.24
N HIS A 131 -24.74 -0.52 -2.15
CA HIS A 131 -25.36 -1.53 -2.99
C HIS A 131 -25.51 -1.02 -4.43
N GLY A 132 -25.92 -1.92 -5.35
CA GLY A 132 -26.39 -1.53 -6.68
C GLY A 132 -25.37 -1.66 -7.82
N SER A 133 -24.13 -2.05 -7.54
CA SER A 133 -23.15 -2.39 -8.59
C SER A 133 -22.25 -3.55 -8.19
N GLN A 134 -21.92 -4.40 -9.17
CA GLN A 134 -20.87 -5.42 -9.05
C GLN A 134 -19.47 -4.82 -9.13
N PHE A 135 -19.32 -3.60 -9.66
CA PHE A 135 -18.06 -2.89 -9.82
C PHE A 135 -18.12 -1.49 -9.18
N ARG A 136 -18.24 -1.47 -7.85
CA ARG A 136 -18.44 -0.24 -7.05
C ARG A 136 -17.36 0.82 -7.27
N SER A 137 -16.13 0.40 -7.52
CA SER A 137 -15.02 1.32 -7.75
C SER A 137 -15.04 2.01 -9.12
N ARG A 138 -15.88 1.54 -10.05
CA ARG A 138 -16.27 2.27 -11.25
C ARG A 138 -17.56 3.05 -11.04
N ASP A 139 -18.60 2.41 -10.49
CA ASP A 139 -19.94 3.01 -10.57
C ASP A 139 -20.29 3.94 -9.40
N ILE A 140 -19.69 3.75 -8.22
CA ILE A 140 -20.11 4.41 -6.97
C ILE A 140 -19.02 5.32 -6.40
N PHE A 141 -17.78 4.85 -6.36
CA PHE A 141 -16.69 5.58 -5.71
C PHE A 141 -16.22 6.81 -6.48
N PRO A 142 -16.15 6.83 -7.83
CA PRO A 142 -15.68 8.01 -8.56
C PRO A 142 -16.53 9.27 -8.34
N PRO A 143 -17.87 9.25 -8.35
CA PRO A 143 -18.67 10.43 -8.00
C PRO A 143 -18.39 10.92 -6.57
N ALA A 144 -18.25 10.02 -5.61
CA ALA A 144 -17.95 10.38 -4.22
C ALA A 144 -16.54 10.99 -4.08
N PHE A 145 -15.55 10.41 -4.74
CA PHE A 145 -14.19 10.95 -4.83
C PHE A 145 -14.17 12.35 -5.46
N ALA A 146 -14.92 12.56 -6.54
CA ALA A 146 -14.97 13.85 -7.21
C ALA A 146 -15.54 14.96 -6.31
N ARG A 147 -16.51 14.67 -5.44
CA ARG A 147 -17.00 15.63 -4.44
C ARG A 147 -15.89 16.05 -3.48
N ILE A 148 -15.11 15.10 -2.97
CA ILE A 148 -13.96 15.40 -2.10
C ILE A 148 -12.93 16.25 -2.83
N VAL A 149 -12.56 15.89 -4.07
CA VAL A 149 -11.60 16.68 -4.88
C VAL A 149 -12.09 18.11 -5.14
N LYS A 150 -13.41 18.31 -5.24
CA LYS A 150 -14.08 19.61 -5.38
C LYS A 150 -14.25 20.38 -4.06
N GLY A 151 -13.77 19.83 -2.94
CA GLY A 151 -13.86 20.44 -1.61
C GLY A 151 -15.24 20.30 -0.94
N ASP A 152 -16.08 19.39 -1.44
CA ASP A 152 -17.38 19.08 -0.85
C ASP A 152 -17.29 17.88 0.10
N TYR A 153 -17.10 18.19 1.38
CA TYR A 153 -16.97 17.22 2.47
C TYR A 153 -18.32 16.89 3.15
N SER A 154 -19.45 17.33 2.61
CA SER A 154 -20.76 17.09 3.26
C SER A 154 -21.19 15.60 3.26
N ILE A 155 -20.50 14.76 2.50
CA ILE A 155 -20.65 13.29 2.49
C ILE A 155 -19.86 12.58 3.57
N LEU A 156 -19.04 13.28 4.35
CA LEU A 156 -18.27 12.64 5.41
C LEU A 156 -19.18 12.25 6.58
N GLY A 157 -19.04 11.00 7.01
CA GLY A 157 -19.69 10.40 8.16
C GLY A 157 -18.82 10.40 9.40
N ASP A 158 -18.97 9.36 10.19
CA ASP A 158 -18.30 9.23 11.48
C ASP A 158 -16.80 8.99 11.31
N ASP A 159 -16.05 9.25 12.38
CA ASP A 159 -14.65 8.83 12.48
C ASP A 159 -14.58 7.30 12.55
N VAL A 160 -13.71 6.71 11.73
CA VAL A 160 -13.51 5.27 11.61
C VAL A 160 -12.04 4.89 11.79
N MET A 161 -11.20 5.77 12.31
CA MET A 161 -9.78 5.53 12.53
C MET A 161 -9.53 4.29 13.40
N ASP A 162 -10.37 4.06 14.41
CA ASP A 162 -10.29 2.88 15.29
C ASP A 162 -10.62 1.56 14.58
N GLN A 163 -11.26 1.62 13.40
CA GLN A 163 -11.54 0.44 12.57
C GLN A 163 -10.39 0.08 11.65
N VAL A 164 -9.38 0.95 11.51
CA VAL A 164 -8.18 0.68 10.71
C VAL A 164 -7.19 -0.15 11.54
N PRO A 165 -6.67 -1.29 11.03
CA PRO A 165 -5.66 -2.06 11.74
C PRO A 165 -4.40 -1.26 12.06
N ASP A 166 -3.70 -1.69 13.09
CA ASP A 166 -2.40 -1.11 13.43
C ASP A 166 -1.33 -1.48 12.39
N PHE A 167 -0.20 -0.77 12.45
CA PHE A 167 0.93 -1.00 11.57
C PHE A 167 1.41 -2.46 11.68
N PRO A 168 1.52 -3.21 10.56
CA PRO A 168 1.88 -4.61 10.63
C PRO A 168 3.38 -4.80 10.83
N GLU A 169 3.79 -5.70 11.72
CA GLU A 169 5.20 -5.98 12.00
C GLU A 169 5.67 -7.33 11.48
N ASN A 170 6.93 -7.41 11.05
CA ASN A 170 7.62 -8.64 10.64
C ASN A 170 6.92 -9.41 9.49
N VAL A 171 6.27 -8.69 8.58
CA VAL A 171 5.63 -9.26 7.38
C VAL A 171 6.26 -8.74 6.11
N LEU A 172 6.03 -9.44 4.99
CA LEU A 172 6.23 -8.90 3.66
C LEU A 172 5.20 -7.79 3.39
N CYS A 173 5.66 -6.59 3.04
CA CYS A 173 4.78 -5.47 2.71
C CYS A 173 4.60 -5.29 1.21
N TYR A 174 5.69 -5.38 0.45
CA TYR A 174 5.67 -5.10 -1.00
C TYR A 174 6.83 -5.80 -1.70
N THR A 175 6.62 -6.28 -2.92
CA THR A 175 7.69 -6.79 -3.78
C THR A 175 7.85 -5.85 -4.97
N ASP A 176 9.05 -5.32 -5.18
CA ASP A 176 9.32 -4.41 -6.31
C ASP A 176 9.55 -5.13 -7.64
N GLY A 177 9.71 -4.36 -8.72
CA GLY A 177 9.88 -4.89 -10.08
C GLY A 177 11.14 -5.74 -10.29
N TYR A 178 12.15 -5.63 -9.40
CA TYR A 178 13.33 -6.49 -9.42
C TYR A 178 13.12 -7.79 -8.63
N GLY A 179 12.05 -7.87 -7.84
CA GLY A 179 11.76 -8.98 -6.94
C GLY A 179 12.41 -8.83 -5.57
N ASN A 180 12.79 -7.61 -5.19
CA ASN A 180 13.22 -7.32 -3.82
C ASN A 180 11.98 -7.24 -2.92
N MET A 181 12.05 -7.91 -1.78
CA MET A 181 10.95 -8.02 -0.83
C MET A 181 11.14 -6.99 0.28
N LYS A 182 10.22 -6.04 0.39
CA LYS A 182 10.21 -4.97 1.40
C LYS A 182 9.40 -5.43 2.61
N CYS A 183 10.02 -5.42 3.78
CA CYS A 183 9.57 -6.14 4.96
C CYS A 183 9.44 -5.18 6.14
N SER A 184 8.36 -5.28 6.91
CA SER A 184 8.16 -4.48 8.14
C SER A 184 8.92 -5.04 9.36
N ILE A 185 10.06 -5.69 9.11
CA ILE A 185 11.03 -6.00 10.16
C ILE A 185 11.78 -4.70 10.44
N ASP A 186 11.77 -4.25 11.70
CA ASP A 186 12.58 -3.12 12.13
C ASP A 186 14.07 -3.42 11.85
N PRO A 187 14.75 -2.62 11.00
CA PRO A 187 16.16 -2.82 10.67
C PRO A 187 17.08 -2.84 11.89
N ALA A 188 16.71 -2.16 13.00
CA ALA A 188 17.49 -2.19 14.24
C ALA A 188 17.60 -3.60 14.84
N LYS A 189 16.64 -4.49 14.55
CA LYS A 189 16.71 -5.90 14.96
C LYS A 189 17.86 -6.66 14.29
N LEU A 190 18.42 -6.14 13.19
CA LEU A 190 19.52 -6.75 12.45
C LEU A 190 20.91 -6.24 12.87
N ASP A 191 21.00 -5.20 13.71
CA ASP A 191 22.26 -4.53 14.03
C ASP A 191 23.27 -5.49 14.70
N ASN A 192 22.80 -6.37 15.59
CA ASN A 192 23.63 -7.38 16.26
C ASN A 192 24.03 -8.56 15.35
N PHE A 193 23.50 -8.59 14.13
CA PHE A 193 23.72 -9.67 13.16
C PHE A 193 24.48 -9.20 11.93
N LYS A 194 24.92 -7.94 11.87
CA LYS A 194 25.69 -7.42 10.74
C LYS A 194 26.89 -8.31 10.42
N ASN A 195 27.06 -8.58 9.13
CA ASN A 195 28.04 -9.49 8.53
C ASN A 195 27.86 -10.98 8.86
N LYS A 196 26.83 -11.38 9.62
CA LYS A 196 26.50 -12.79 9.84
C LYS A 196 25.58 -13.33 8.74
N HIS A 197 25.56 -14.64 8.62
CA HIS A 197 24.57 -15.35 7.80
C HIS A 197 23.38 -15.76 8.65
N LEU A 198 22.19 -15.48 8.16
CA LEU A 198 20.91 -15.81 8.77
C LEU A 198 20.15 -16.78 7.87
N ILE A 199 19.41 -17.69 8.49
CA ILE A 199 18.44 -18.54 7.80
C ILE A 199 17.14 -17.76 7.77
N LEU A 200 16.68 -17.41 6.57
CA LEU A 200 15.35 -16.83 6.33
C LEU A 200 14.37 -17.95 6.04
N ASP A 201 13.23 -17.95 6.70
CA ASP A 201 12.10 -18.84 6.44
C ASP A 201 10.88 -18.01 6.03
N ILE A 202 10.54 -18.10 4.74
CA ILE A 202 9.49 -17.32 4.11
C ILE A 202 8.72 -18.25 3.19
N ASN A 203 7.41 -18.34 3.38
CA ASN A 203 6.51 -19.13 2.53
C ASN A 203 6.89 -20.63 2.47
N GLY A 204 7.34 -21.18 3.60
CA GLY A 204 7.79 -22.58 3.71
C GLY A 204 9.08 -22.86 2.94
N ARG A 205 9.83 -21.82 2.56
CA ARG A 205 11.10 -21.93 1.82
C ARG A 205 12.21 -21.26 2.62
N GLN A 206 13.30 -21.98 2.77
CA GLN A 206 14.46 -21.51 3.49
C GLN A 206 15.58 -21.08 2.55
N GLN A 207 16.23 -19.97 2.87
CA GLN A 207 17.46 -19.51 2.21
C GLN A 207 18.41 -18.92 3.23
N ILE A 208 19.71 -19.03 2.96
CA ILE A 208 20.73 -18.33 3.74
C ILE A 208 20.93 -16.95 3.12
N ALA A 209 20.80 -15.90 3.93
CA ALA A 209 21.07 -14.52 3.54
C ALA A 209 22.10 -13.90 4.48
N ARG A 210 23.00 -13.09 3.94
CA ARG A 210 23.92 -12.29 4.75
C ARG A 210 23.21 -11.04 5.23
N ALA A 211 23.25 -10.79 6.53
CA ALA A 211 22.86 -9.50 7.08
C ALA A 211 23.96 -8.47 6.75
N ALA A 212 23.68 -7.55 5.83
CA ALA A 212 24.68 -6.59 5.34
C ALA A 212 24.15 -5.14 5.43
N ASP A 213 25.02 -4.17 5.16
CA ASP A 213 24.63 -2.76 5.11
C ASP A 213 23.76 -2.42 3.89
N GLY A 214 23.74 -3.28 2.87
CA GLY A 214 22.95 -3.10 1.66
C GLY A 214 23.23 -4.20 0.62
N ILE A 215 22.53 -4.15 -0.52
CA ILE A 215 22.63 -5.15 -1.60
C ILE A 215 24.05 -5.32 -2.16
N PHE A 216 24.89 -4.28 -2.12
CA PHE A 216 26.27 -4.34 -2.61
C PHE A 216 27.25 -4.95 -1.60
N GLY A 217 26.80 -5.24 -0.37
CA GLY A 217 27.61 -5.90 0.67
C GLY A 217 27.74 -7.42 0.51
N VAL A 218 27.14 -8.00 -0.53
CA VAL A 218 27.18 -9.44 -0.85
C VAL A 218 27.64 -9.66 -2.29
N ALA A 219 28.14 -10.85 -2.63
CA ALA A 219 28.56 -11.20 -3.98
C ALA A 219 27.35 -11.41 -4.92
N ASP A 220 27.60 -11.43 -6.23
CA ASP A 220 26.54 -11.74 -7.21
C ASP A 220 25.95 -13.13 -6.95
N GLY A 221 24.62 -13.24 -7.02
CA GLY A 221 23.88 -14.47 -6.71
C GLY A 221 23.58 -14.70 -5.23
N GLU A 222 24.23 -13.99 -4.30
CA GLU A 222 23.99 -14.11 -2.86
C GLU A 222 22.71 -13.38 -2.41
N TYR A 223 22.09 -13.88 -1.34
CA TYR A 223 20.99 -13.20 -0.67
C TYR A 223 21.51 -12.24 0.38
N CYS A 224 20.87 -11.08 0.45
CA CYS A 224 21.12 -10.06 1.45
C CYS A 224 19.82 -9.74 2.19
N ILE A 225 19.94 -9.57 3.51
CA ILE A 225 18.92 -8.95 4.34
C ILE A 225 19.53 -7.67 4.93
N SER A 226 18.93 -6.52 4.66
CA SER A 226 19.50 -5.23 5.06
C SER A 226 18.41 -4.19 5.27
N GLN A 227 18.76 -3.03 5.84
CA GLN A 227 17.89 -1.86 5.71
C GLN A 227 17.72 -1.52 4.22
N GLY A 228 16.47 -1.31 3.79
CA GLY A 228 16.13 -0.87 2.44
C GLY A 228 16.09 0.65 2.30
N SER A 229 15.78 1.12 1.09
CA SER A 229 15.59 2.55 0.81
C SER A 229 14.19 3.08 1.13
N SER A 230 13.25 2.18 1.41
CA SER A 230 11.85 2.54 1.66
C SER A 230 11.61 2.94 3.11
N GLY A 231 10.63 3.82 3.29
CA GLY A 231 10.36 4.45 4.57
C GLY A 231 9.82 5.86 4.43
N TRP A 232 9.47 6.44 5.57
CA TRP A 232 8.94 7.78 5.69
C TRP A 232 9.15 8.32 7.11
N THR A 233 9.04 9.64 7.25
CA THR A 233 9.02 10.31 8.55
C THR A 233 7.59 10.62 8.93
N LEU A 234 7.17 10.13 10.09
CA LEU A 234 5.87 10.41 10.66
C LEU A 234 5.81 11.84 11.21
N PRO A 235 4.61 12.41 11.41
CA PRO A 235 4.47 13.75 11.98
C PRO A 235 5.11 13.92 13.38
N SER A 236 5.27 12.83 14.13
CA SER A 236 5.98 12.79 15.41
C SER A 236 7.50 12.96 15.29
N GLY A 237 8.05 12.93 14.07
CA GLY A 237 9.50 12.88 13.80
C GLY A 237 10.07 11.46 13.79
N LYS A 238 9.28 10.44 14.16
CA LYS A 238 9.68 9.02 14.09
C LYS A 238 9.97 8.63 12.64
N GLN A 239 11.14 8.04 12.40
CA GLN A 239 11.49 7.45 11.11
C GLN A 239 10.98 6.01 11.04
N VAL A 240 10.12 5.73 10.08
CA VAL A 240 9.73 4.37 9.71
C VAL A 240 10.68 3.89 8.62
N LYS A 241 11.35 2.77 8.86
CA LYS A 241 12.30 2.16 7.93
C LYS A 241 11.94 0.70 7.73
N PHE A 242 12.22 0.20 6.53
CA PHE A 242 11.93 -1.18 6.16
C PHE A 242 13.21 -1.98 5.97
N THR A 243 13.14 -3.25 6.31
CA THR A 243 14.15 -4.23 5.91
C THR A 243 13.84 -4.71 4.49
N GLU A 244 14.86 -4.99 3.69
CA GLU A 244 14.73 -5.62 2.39
C GLU A 244 15.42 -6.98 2.37
N VAL A 245 14.75 -7.97 1.78
CA VAL A 245 15.34 -9.25 1.41
C VAL A 245 15.53 -9.25 -0.10
N VAL A 246 16.79 -9.37 -0.53
CA VAL A 246 17.20 -9.21 -1.92
C VAL A 246 18.11 -10.36 -2.35
N LYS A 247 18.19 -10.58 -3.66
CA LYS A 247 19.19 -11.46 -4.27
C LYS A 247 20.00 -10.62 -5.25
N ARG A 248 21.30 -10.42 -5.00
CA ARG A 248 22.13 -9.63 -5.91
C ARG A 248 22.17 -10.31 -7.28
N GLY A 249 21.92 -9.54 -8.34
CA GLY A 249 21.85 -10.07 -9.71
C GLY A 249 20.66 -10.99 -9.98
N GLY A 250 19.68 -11.06 -9.07
CA GLY A 250 18.55 -11.98 -9.18
C GLY A 250 17.25 -11.44 -8.61
N ASN A 251 16.32 -12.35 -8.33
CA ASN A 251 14.98 -12.04 -7.86
C ASN A 251 14.69 -12.87 -6.60
N ALA A 252 14.68 -12.23 -5.43
CA ALA A 252 14.47 -12.93 -4.16
C ALA A 252 13.07 -13.50 -4.05
N ALA A 253 12.05 -12.73 -4.42
CA ALA A 253 10.65 -13.15 -4.37
C ALA A 253 10.42 -14.46 -5.14
N LYS A 254 11.01 -14.61 -6.34
CA LYS A 254 10.91 -15.84 -7.14
C LYS A 254 11.44 -17.06 -6.37
N THR A 255 12.55 -16.93 -5.65
CA THR A 255 13.09 -18.01 -4.82
C THR A 255 12.10 -18.44 -3.75
N PHE A 256 11.50 -17.46 -3.06
CA PHE A 256 10.50 -17.70 -2.02
C PHE A 256 9.08 -17.99 -2.58
N GLY A 257 8.95 -18.25 -3.89
CA GLY A 257 7.68 -18.65 -4.50
C GLY A 257 6.69 -17.52 -4.72
N LYS A 258 7.17 -16.28 -4.89
CA LYS A 258 6.40 -15.03 -5.04
C LYS A 258 5.35 -14.88 -3.92
N PRO A 259 5.80 -14.81 -2.65
CA PRO A 259 4.87 -14.70 -1.52
C PRO A 259 4.01 -13.43 -1.63
N PRO A 260 2.71 -13.50 -1.27
CA PRO A 260 1.87 -12.32 -1.20
C PRO A 260 2.25 -11.43 0.00
N GLY A 261 1.84 -10.16 -0.03
CA GLY A 261 1.94 -9.27 1.12
C GLY A 261 1.17 -9.81 2.33
N GLY A 262 1.64 -9.45 3.53
CA GLY A 262 1.10 -9.93 4.81
C GLY A 262 1.69 -11.24 5.31
N LEU A 263 2.45 -11.95 4.47
CA LEU A 263 3.09 -13.18 4.89
C LEU A 263 4.16 -12.91 5.97
N PRO A 264 4.14 -13.63 7.11
CA PRO A 264 5.19 -13.53 8.12
C PRO A 264 6.56 -13.87 7.57
N ILE A 265 7.58 -13.15 8.06
CA ILE A 265 8.98 -13.41 7.75
C ILE A 265 9.68 -13.82 9.03
N HIS A 266 10.18 -15.06 9.05
CA HIS A 266 10.96 -15.59 10.15
C HIS A 266 12.43 -15.63 9.76
N TRP A 267 13.30 -15.38 10.73
CA TRP A 267 14.74 -15.50 10.55
C TRP A 267 15.41 -15.96 11.84
N ARG A 268 16.56 -16.61 11.71
CA ARG A 268 17.35 -17.10 12.84
C ARG A 268 18.83 -17.17 12.47
N GLU A 269 19.71 -17.12 13.47
CA GLU A 269 21.13 -17.43 13.28
C GLU A 269 21.32 -18.89 12.84
N ILE A 270 22.39 -19.13 12.08
CA ILE A 270 22.86 -20.48 11.81
C ILE A 270 23.40 -21.05 13.13
N PRO A 271 22.91 -22.21 13.61
CA PRO A 271 23.47 -22.86 14.79
C PRO A 271 24.96 -23.16 14.57
N ASN A 272 25.78 -22.90 15.59
CA ASN A 272 27.18 -23.34 15.61
C ASN A 272 27.29 -24.87 15.57
#